data_AF-A0A937TGN4-F1
#
_entry.id   AF-A0A937TGN4-F1
#
_cell.length_a   1.000
_cell.length_b   1.000
_cell.length_c   1.000
_cell.angle_alpha   90.00
_cell.angle_beta   90.00
_cell.angle_gamma   90.00
#
_symmetry.space_group_name_H-M   'P 1'
#
loop_
_entity.id
_entity.type
_entity.pdbx_description
1 polymer ?
#
loop_
_entity_poly.entity_id
_entity_poly.type
_entity_poly.pdbx_seq_one_letter_code
_entity_poly.pdbx_strand_id
1 'polypeptide(L)'
;MKVRKWIQWSVRLVCLVAAIFFAVGGPIPFLLSRIVPGLSPLVTFANALAGRHWYAGLFWGLPAIAVLAIAAWRGRFFCRWICPAGTLYSTAALCKGRKRLVRFRFGGIVFWMIVAGACIGFPLWLFMDPLSCFTRLVPLIKGTCTTAALVPGLLLPLFLLLGVWQPLVWCFHFCPLGYLFDLCHVRAAHPAWKQDRVRRDFITGLLLGAPLALTAREWAPLAGSEAPPIPVLPPGAGDPERFAALCTRCYACVEACPTRVIKVRSPLQRILGHCFHPDLDTSRSYCEEYCTQCSQVCPSGAIRPVSEDEKRHLQIGHAKVRREACLAWEDGEHCMVCQEYCPYAAIMDDMAPDGLPRPVVDPDICRGCGACQAECPAIRQGKAIIVTGLDNQTQAIDA
;
A
#
# COMPACT_ATOMS: atom_id res chain seq x y z
N MET A 1 -3.29 42.74 1.91
CA MET A 1 -4.06 41.47 1.97
C MET A 1 -4.14 40.69 0.64
N LYS A 2 -4.26 41.33 -0.52
CA LYS A 2 -4.33 40.65 -1.83
C LYS A 2 -3.03 39.91 -2.22
N VAL A 3 -1.87 40.54 -2.01
CA VAL A 3 -0.53 39.98 -2.34
C VAL A 3 -0.24 38.65 -1.62
N ARG A 4 -0.47 38.58 -0.30
CA ARG A 4 -0.25 37.36 0.49
C ARG A 4 -1.13 36.18 0.03
N LYS A 5 -2.38 36.44 -0.39
CA LYS A 5 -3.26 35.40 -0.95
C LYS A 5 -2.78 34.93 -2.31
N TRP A 6 -2.28 35.85 -3.15
CA TRP A 6 -1.70 35.53 -4.45
C TRP A 6 -0.45 34.65 -4.35
N ILE A 7 0.48 35.01 -3.45
CA ILE A 7 1.67 34.20 -3.17
C ILE A 7 1.26 32.80 -2.71
N GLN A 8 0.31 32.71 -1.77
CA GLN A 8 -0.16 31.43 -1.25
C GLN A 8 -0.78 30.54 -2.35
N TRP A 9 -1.59 31.11 -3.25
CA TRP A 9 -2.16 30.36 -4.37
C TRP A 9 -1.10 29.93 -5.38
N SER A 10 -0.13 30.78 -5.65
CA SER A 10 0.98 30.47 -6.56
C SER A 10 1.81 29.29 -6.03
N VAL A 11 2.19 29.31 -4.76
CA VAL A 11 2.93 28.21 -4.12
C VAL A 11 2.12 26.90 -4.17
N ARG A 12 0.82 26.96 -3.84
CA ARG A 12 -0.05 25.77 -3.90
C ARG A 12 -0.15 25.18 -5.30
N LEU A 13 -0.29 26.04 -6.31
CA LEU A 13 -0.39 25.60 -7.70
C LEU A 13 0.92 24.94 -8.15
N VAL A 14 2.07 25.54 -7.82
CA VAL A 14 3.39 24.96 -8.09
C VAL A 14 3.53 23.59 -7.40
N CYS A 15 3.17 23.48 -6.11
CA CYS A 15 3.22 22.20 -5.39
C CYS A 15 2.27 21.16 -5.98
N LEU A 16 1.06 21.55 -6.41
CA LEU A 16 0.11 20.62 -7.04
C LEU A 16 0.62 20.15 -8.40
N VAL A 17 1.12 21.06 -9.25
CA VAL A 17 1.70 20.71 -10.55
C VAL A 17 2.91 19.80 -10.37
N ALA A 18 3.79 20.10 -9.43
CA ALA A 18 4.92 19.24 -9.08
C ALA A 18 4.45 17.86 -8.59
N ALA A 19 3.45 17.81 -7.70
CA ALA A 19 2.92 16.54 -7.19
C ALA A 19 2.27 15.71 -8.29
N ILE A 20 1.50 16.32 -9.22
CA ILE A 20 0.94 15.63 -10.38
C ILE A 20 2.07 15.13 -11.29
N PHE A 21 3.07 15.96 -11.56
CA PHE A 21 4.22 15.61 -12.40
C PHE A 21 5.01 14.41 -11.83
N PHE A 22 5.30 14.42 -10.52
CA PHE A 22 5.96 13.30 -9.84
C PHE A 22 5.10 12.05 -9.75
N ALA A 23 3.79 12.20 -9.62
CA ALA A 23 2.88 11.08 -9.51
C ALA A 23 2.64 10.43 -10.89
N VAL A 24 2.49 11.21 -11.96
CA VAL A 24 2.28 10.69 -13.33
C VAL A 24 3.54 10.02 -13.90
N GLY A 25 4.72 10.31 -13.36
CA GLY A 25 5.95 9.62 -13.75
C GLY A 25 6.41 10.00 -15.16
N GLY A 26 6.75 11.28 -15.34
CA GLY A 26 7.59 11.70 -16.47
C GLY A 26 8.98 11.05 -16.44
N PRO A 27 9.96 11.52 -17.25
CA PRO A 27 11.31 10.93 -17.37
C PRO A 27 12.20 11.22 -16.13
N ILE A 28 11.69 11.00 -14.93
CA ILE A 28 12.34 11.28 -13.65
C ILE A 28 12.63 9.96 -12.94
N PRO A 29 13.76 9.83 -12.23
CA PRO A 29 14.08 8.63 -11.46
C PRO A 29 12.95 8.21 -10.51
N PHE A 30 12.64 6.91 -10.51
CA PHE A 30 11.62 6.25 -9.67
C PHE A 30 11.67 6.67 -8.19
N LEU A 31 12.85 7.05 -7.68
CA LEU A 31 13.05 7.56 -6.33
C LEU A 31 12.17 8.78 -5.97
N LEU A 32 11.86 9.66 -6.92
CA LEU A 32 11.04 10.85 -6.65
C LEU A 32 9.55 10.55 -6.44
N SER A 33 9.06 9.40 -6.91
CA SER A 33 7.68 8.93 -6.64
C SER A 33 7.44 8.63 -5.15
N ARG A 34 8.51 8.34 -4.40
CA ARG A 34 8.48 8.10 -2.95
C ARG A 34 8.24 9.37 -2.13
N ILE A 35 8.59 10.54 -2.66
CA ILE A 35 8.59 11.81 -1.91
C ILE A 35 7.19 12.17 -1.44
N VAL A 36 6.19 12.14 -2.33
CA VAL A 36 4.85 12.65 -2.03
C VAL A 36 4.19 11.91 -0.85
N PRO A 37 4.11 10.56 -0.82
CA PRO A 37 3.56 9.86 0.33
C PRO A 37 4.54 9.80 1.52
N GLY A 38 5.87 9.88 1.28
CA GLY A 38 6.89 9.93 2.33
C GLY A 38 6.89 11.21 3.16
N LEU A 39 6.33 12.31 2.64
CA LEU A 39 6.19 13.58 3.35
C LEU A 39 5.14 13.57 4.46
N SER A 40 4.29 12.54 4.58
CA SER A 40 3.23 12.49 5.60
C SER A 40 3.79 12.15 6.97
N PRO A 41 3.78 13.08 7.95
CA PRO A 41 4.21 12.77 9.31
C PRO A 41 3.27 11.80 10.02
N LEU A 42 2.01 11.71 9.58
CA LEU A 42 1.07 10.71 10.11
C LEU A 42 1.52 9.29 9.75
N VAL A 43 1.95 9.09 8.50
CA VAL A 43 2.47 7.79 8.04
C VAL A 43 3.75 7.44 8.79
N THR A 44 4.70 8.37 8.88
CA THR A 44 5.94 8.14 9.63
C THR A 44 5.66 7.78 11.09
N PHE A 45 4.76 8.51 11.76
CA PHE A 45 4.39 8.26 13.14
C PHE A 45 3.69 6.91 13.34
N ALA A 46 2.68 6.60 12.52
CA ALA A 46 1.93 5.34 12.61
C ALA A 46 2.83 4.12 12.35
N ASN A 47 3.73 4.22 11.37
CA ASN A 47 4.66 3.13 11.05
C ASN A 47 5.71 2.92 12.13
N ALA A 48 6.24 3.99 12.73
CA ALA A 48 7.18 3.88 13.84
C ALA A 48 6.54 3.17 15.05
N LEU A 49 5.26 3.45 15.29
CA LEU A 49 4.49 2.81 16.36
C LEU A 49 4.16 1.35 16.05
N ALA A 50 3.70 1.07 14.83
CA ALA A 50 3.30 -0.28 14.40
C ALA A 50 4.49 -1.22 14.22
N GLY A 51 5.57 -0.75 13.59
CA GLY A 51 6.77 -1.54 13.33
C GLY A 51 7.67 -1.70 14.55
N ARG A 52 7.43 -0.97 15.66
CA ARG A 52 8.31 -0.89 16.86
C ARG A 52 9.78 -0.55 16.55
N HIS A 53 10.04 -0.10 15.34
CA HIS A 53 11.34 0.32 14.86
C HIS A 53 11.16 1.67 14.20
N TRP A 54 12.07 2.59 14.49
CA TRP A 54 12.18 3.78 13.68
C TRP A 54 12.72 3.33 12.33
N TYR A 55 11.91 3.38 11.27
CA TYR A 55 12.41 3.25 9.91
C TYR A 55 13.26 4.50 9.62
N ALA A 56 14.47 4.47 10.16
CA ALA A 56 15.43 5.55 10.26
C ALA A 56 16.31 5.58 9.01
N GLY A 57 15.67 5.65 7.84
CA GLY A 57 16.30 6.39 6.76
C GLY A 57 16.29 7.85 7.22
N LEU A 58 17.37 8.32 7.89
CA LEU A 58 17.53 9.72 8.32
C LEU A 58 17.07 10.67 7.20
N PHE A 59 17.41 10.33 5.94
CA PHE A 59 17.02 11.07 4.75
C PHE A 59 15.50 11.23 4.51
N TRP A 60 14.68 10.22 4.80
CA TRP A 60 13.24 10.21 4.48
C TRP A 60 12.34 10.54 5.68
N GLY A 61 12.80 10.32 6.91
CA GLY A 61 12.07 10.72 8.12
C GLY A 61 12.25 12.21 8.46
N LEU A 62 13.41 12.80 8.13
CA LEU A 62 13.71 14.21 8.43
C LEU A 62 12.70 15.21 7.84
N PRO A 63 12.23 15.08 6.58
CA PRO A 63 11.20 15.96 6.05
C PRO A 63 9.91 15.94 6.87
N ALA A 64 9.45 14.77 7.29
CA ALA A 64 8.24 14.62 8.10
C ALA A 64 8.43 15.26 9.50
N ILE A 65 9.58 15.06 10.13
CA ILE A 65 9.93 15.67 11.42
C ILE A 65 10.01 17.20 11.29
N ALA A 66 10.65 17.71 10.24
CA ALA A 66 10.73 19.14 9.97
C ALA A 66 9.34 19.75 9.75
N VAL A 67 8.47 19.06 9.02
CA VAL A 67 7.06 19.48 8.84
C VAL A 67 6.33 19.54 10.18
N LEU A 68 6.53 18.56 11.08
CA LEU A 68 5.94 18.58 12.42
C LEU A 68 6.49 19.72 13.29
N ALA A 69 7.81 19.96 13.27
CA ALA A 69 8.43 21.06 14.01
C ALA A 69 7.89 22.42 13.57
N ILE A 70 7.77 22.65 12.25
CA ILE A 70 7.16 23.86 11.71
C ILE A 70 5.67 23.94 12.09
N ALA A 71 4.95 22.81 12.07
CA ALA A 71 3.55 22.76 12.45
C ALA A 71 3.31 23.06 13.94
N ALA A 72 4.25 22.71 14.82
CA ALA A 72 4.16 23.06 16.24
C ALA A 72 4.09 24.58 16.45
N TRP A 73 4.82 25.36 15.63
CA TRP A 73 4.85 26.82 15.72
C TRP A 73 3.83 27.54 14.83
N ARG A 74 3.55 27.01 13.63
CA ARG A 74 2.68 27.66 12.62
C ARG A 74 1.34 26.96 12.37
N GLY A 75 1.06 25.90 13.12
CA GLY A 75 -0.18 25.13 13.07
C GLY A 75 -0.30 24.35 11.78
N ARG A 76 -1.47 24.43 11.12
CA ARG A 76 -1.75 23.80 9.83
C ARG A 76 -1.01 24.47 8.65
N PHE A 77 0.30 24.71 8.76
CA PHE A 77 1.14 25.31 7.71
C PHE A 77 1.20 24.42 6.47
N PHE A 78 1.52 23.13 6.63
CA PHE A 78 1.59 22.16 5.54
C PHE A 78 0.28 22.09 4.74
N CYS A 79 -0.85 21.96 5.44
CA CYS A 79 -2.18 21.94 4.80
C CYS A 79 -2.53 23.24 4.07
N ARG A 80 -1.93 24.37 4.48
CA ARG A 80 -2.22 25.69 3.91
C ARG A 80 -1.32 26.06 2.74
N TRP A 81 -0.13 25.46 2.59
CA TRP A 81 0.86 25.89 1.62
C TRP A 81 1.33 24.77 0.68
N ILE A 82 1.42 23.53 1.16
CA ILE A 82 2.17 22.47 0.46
C ILE A 82 1.24 21.31 0.05
N CYS A 83 0.26 20.95 0.87
CA CYS A 83 -0.54 19.73 0.68
C CYS A 83 -1.28 19.71 -0.68
N PRO A 84 -0.95 18.77 -1.59
CA PRO A 84 -1.59 18.70 -2.92
C PRO A 84 -3.06 18.32 -2.82
N ALA A 85 -3.42 17.38 -1.94
CA ALA A 85 -4.81 17.03 -1.66
C ALA A 85 -5.60 18.24 -1.14
N GLY A 86 -5.02 19.02 -0.23
CA GLY A 86 -5.63 20.25 0.28
C GLY A 86 -5.88 21.30 -0.80
N THR A 87 -4.95 21.42 -1.76
CA THR A 87 -5.09 22.31 -2.92
C THR A 87 -6.23 21.86 -3.82
N LEU A 88 -6.32 20.57 -4.17
CA LEU A 88 -7.44 20.00 -4.93
C LEU A 88 -8.80 20.25 -4.24
N TYR A 89 -8.90 19.98 -2.94
CA TYR A 89 -10.16 20.26 -2.22
C TYR A 89 -10.49 21.76 -2.11
N SER A 90 -9.50 22.63 -2.27
CA SER A 90 -9.70 24.08 -2.24
C SER A 90 -10.16 24.66 -3.59
N THR A 91 -9.88 24.00 -4.72
CA THR A 91 -10.40 24.45 -6.03
C THR A 91 -11.90 24.15 -6.15
N ALA A 92 -12.37 23.01 -5.61
CA ALA A 92 -13.80 22.70 -5.52
C ALA A 92 -14.61 23.75 -4.71
N ALA A 93 -13.93 24.52 -3.84
CA ALA A 93 -14.56 25.57 -3.04
C ALA A 93 -14.97 26.83 -3.81
N LEU A 94 -14.63 26.92 -5.10
CA LEU A 94 -15.03 28.02 -5.97
C LEU A 94 -16.53 27.97 -6.34
N CYS A 95 -17.19 26.83 -6.10
CA CYS A 95 -18.63 26.66 -6.34
C CYS A 95 -19.47 27.27 -5.20
N LYS A 96 -20.51 28.04 -5.56
CA LYS A 96 -21.33 28.86 -4.63
C LYS A 96 -22.35 28.10 -3.76
N GLY A 97 -22.48 26.78 -3.92
CA GLY A 97 -23.53 25.99 -3.26
C GLY A 97 -23.27 25.72 -1.78
N ARG A 98 -23.21 26.74 -0.91
CA ARG A 98 -22.91 26.54 0.53
C ARG A 98 -24.09 25.94 1.30
N LYS A 99 -24.17 24.61 1.35
CA LYS A 99 -24.99 23.89 2.34
C LYS A 99 -24.08 23.21 3.36
N ARG A 100 -24.42 23.28 4.65
CA ARG A 100 -23.65 22.60 5.71
C ARG A 100 -24.14 21.16 5.87
N LEU A 101 -23.62 20.26 5.03
CA LEU A 101 -24.03 18.85 4.97
C LEU A 101 -23.48 18.05 6.17
N VAL A 102 -22.20 18.22 6.46
CA VAL A 102 -21.49 17.56 7.56
C VAL A 102 -21.28 18.56 8.69
N ARG A 103 -21.75 18.20 9.89
CA ARG A 103 -21.64 19.01 11.12
C ARG A 103 -20.56 18.51 12.08
N PHE A 104 -20.30 17.20 12.08
CA PHE A 104 -19.42 16.54 13.03
C PHE A 104 -17.97 16.42 12.51
N ARG A 105 -17.00 16.62 13.41
CA ARG A 105 -15.56 16.48 13.10
C ARG A 105 -15.08 15.10 13.54
N PHE A 106 -14.99 14.19 12.58
CA PHE A 106 -14.51 12.81 12.76
C PHE A 106 -12.98 12.67 12.72
N GLY A 107 -12.24 13.68 12.25
CA GLY A 107 -10.79 13.58 12.04
C GLY A 107 -9.99 13.19 13.30
N GLY A 108 -10.47 13.58 14.49
CA GLY A 108 -9.87 13.14 15.75
C GLY A 108 -10.12 11.67 16.08
N ILE A 109 -11.35 11.20 15.86
CA ILE A 109 -11.74 9.80 16.04
C ILE A 109 -10.93 8.92 15.09
N VAL A 110 -10.85 9.28 13.80
CA VAL A 110 -10.06 8.57 12.80
C VAL A 110 -8.58 8.54 13.17
N PHE A 111 -8.02 9.68 13.63
CA PHE A 111 -6.63 9.74 14.07
C PHE A 111 -6.36 8.75 15.21
N TRP A 112 -7.17 8.77 16.28
CA TRP A 112 -6.98 7.88 17.42
C TRP A 112 -7.28 6.42 17.10
N MET A 113 -8.18 6.13 16.16
CA MET A 113 -8.35 4.77 15.61
C MET A 113 -7.08 4.29 14.90
N ILE A 114 -6.41 5.15 14.12
CA ILE A 114 -5.13 4.82 13.47
C ILE A 114 -4.06 4.56 14.54
N VAL A 115 -3.97 5.39 15.58
CA VAL A 115 -2.99 5.21 16.67
C VAL A 115 -3.26 3.91 17.44
N ALA A 116 -4.52 3.64 17.80
CA ALA A 116 -4.91 2.41 18.48
C ALA A 116 -4.58 1.18 17.65
N GLY A 117 -4.93 1.20 16.36
CA GLY A 117 -4.57 0.14 15.41
C GLY A 117 -3.06 -0.01 15.27
N ALA A 118 -2.31 1.08 15.16
CA ALA A 118 -0.85 1.06 15.09
C ALA A 118 -0.22 0.42 16.35
N CYS A 119 -0.69 0.72 17.57
CA CYS A 119 -0.21 0.08 18.79
C CYS A 119 -0.40 -1.46 18.77
N ILE A 120 -1.48 -1.93 18.13
CA ILE A 120 -1.79 -3.36 17.98
C ILE A 120 -0.97 -3.99 16.83
N GLY A 121 -0.28 -3.17 16.02
CA GLY A 121 0.45 -3.60 14.82
C GLY A 121 -0.40 -3.62 13.56
N PHE A 122 -1.59 -3.01 13.58
CA PHE A 122 -2.52 -3.02 12.45
C PHE A 122 -3.24 -1.68 12.24
N PRO A 123 -2.59 -0.67 11.61
CA PRO A 123 -3.20 0.63 11.36
C PRO A 123 -4.16 0.60 10.15
N LEU A 124 -5.28 -0.12 10.27
CA LEU A 124 -6.27 -0.34 9.20
C LEU A 124 -6.66 0.95 8.46
N TRP A 125 -6.87 2.04 9.21
CA TRP A 125 -7.37 3.31 8.68
C TRP A 125 -6.29 4.22 8.08
N LEU A 126 -5.04 3.76 8.02
CA LEU A 126 -3.93 4.55 7.44
C LEU A 126 -4.14 4.85 5.96
N PHE A 127 -5.01 4.09 5.27
CA PHE A 127 -5.41 4.43 3.92
C PHE A 127 -6.16 5.78 3.82
N MET A 128 -6.70 6.33 4.91
CA MET A 128 -7.30 7.67 4.96
C MET A 128 -6.27 8.82 5.05
N ASP A 129 -4.97 8.54 4.98
CA ASP A 129 -3.98 9.59 4.87
C ASP A 129 -4.17 10.40 3.57
N PRO A 130 -4.22 11.75 3.62
CA PRO A 130 -4.51 12.56 2.44
C PRO A 130 -3.46 12.45 1.32
N LEU A 131 -2.18 12.20 1.65
CA LEU A 131 -1.14 12.04 0.63
C LEU A 131 -1.24 10.66 -0.02
N SER A 132 -1.54 9.63 0.77
CA SER A 132 -1.81 8.27 0.28
C SER A 132 -3.06 8.23 -0.60
N CYS A 133 -4.12 8.96 -0.25
CA CYS A 133 -5.31 9.12 -1.11
C CYS A 133 -4.96 9.83 -2.43
N PHE A 134 -4.08 10.84 -2.39
CA PHE A 134 -3.64 11.53 -3.60
C PHE A 134 -2.83 10.61 -4.53
N THR A 135 -1.90 9.82 -3.97
CA THR A 135 -1.07 8.91 -4.78
C THR A 135 -1.88 7.80 -5.45
N ARG A 136 -3.00 7.36 -4.85
CA ARG A 136 -3.90 6.36 -5.48
C ARG A 136 -4.57 6.86 -6.76
N LEU A 137 -4.62 8.17 -6.98
CA LEU A 137 -5.27 8.73 -8.16
C LEU A 137 -4.53 8.34 -9.45
N VAL A 138 -3.21 8.20 -9.40
CA VAL A 138 -2.40 7.86 -10.58
C VAL A 138 -2.71 6.48 -11.13
N PRO A 139 -2.59 5.39 -10.36
CA PRO A 139 -2.85 4.07 -10.91
C PRO A 139 -4.33 3.88 -11.26
N LEU A 140 -5.23 4.68 -10.68
CA LEU A 140 -6.63 4.77 -11.08
C LEU A 140 -6.79 5.41 -12.46
N ILE A 141 -6.13 6.54 -12.72
CA ILE A 141 -6.19 7.24 -14.02
C ILE A 141 -5.55 6.41 -15.13
N LYS A 142 -4.43 5.76 -14.85
CA LYS A 142 -3.70 4.93 -15.83
C LYS A 142 -4.31 3.54 -16.05
N GLY A 143 -5.31 3.15 -15.24
CA GLY A 143 -5.93 1.83 -15.32
C GLY A 143 -4.99 0.69 -14.93
N THR A 144 -3.95 0.96 -14.14
CA THR A 144 -3.01 -0.06 -13.64
C THR A 144 -3.54 -0.79 -12.40
N CYS A 145 -4.57 -0.24 -11.76
CA CYS A 145 -5.24 -0.83 -10.61
C CYS A 145 -6.36 -1.82 -10.97
N THR A 146 -6.56 -2.83 -10.13
CA THR A 146 -7.73 -3.72 -10.16
C THR A 146 -8.99 -3.01 -9.63
N THR A 147 -10.16 -3.59 -9.89
CA THR A 147 -11.45 -3.08 -9.37
C THR A 147 -11.47 -2.97 -7.84
N ALA A 148 -10.75 -3.84 -7.13
CA ALA A 148 -10.64 -3.80 -5.68
C ALA A 148 -9.98 -2.50 -5.17
N ALA A 149 -9.04 -1.93 -5.93
CA ALA A 149 -8.39 -0.68 -5.57
C ALA A 149 -9.31 0.55 -5.73
N LEU A 150 -10.47 0.41 -6.40
CA LEU A 150 -11.45 1.49 -6.55
C LEU A 150 -11.98 1.97 -5.21
N VAL A 151 -12.18 1.08 -4.23
CA VAL A 151 -12.76 1.45 -2.94
C VAL A 151 -11.92 2.53 -2.23
N PRO A 152 -10.62 2.33 -1.96
CA PRO A 152 -9.79 3.38 -1.39
C PRO A 152 -9.39 4.48 -2.41
N GLY A 153 -9.49 4.20 -3.71
CA GLY A 153 -9.21 5.18 -4.78
C GLY A 153 -10.31 6.23 -4.98
N LEU A 154 -11.57 5.86 -4.72
CA LEU A 154 -12.74 6.72 -4.88
C LEU A 154 -12.92 7.73 -3.74
N LEU A 155 -12.18 7.60 -2.63
CA LEU A 155 -12.26 8.54 -1.51
C LEU A 155 -12.00 9.98 -1.96
N LEU A 156 -10.90 10.22 -2.68
CA LEU A 156 -10.55 11.56 -3.12
C LEU A 156 -11.61 12.18 -4.06
N PRO A 157 -12.04 11.54 -5.16
CA PRO A 157 -13.08 12.10 -6.02
C PRO A 157 -14.43 12.24 -5.29
N LEU A 158 -14.80 11.30 -4.41
CA LEU A 158 -16.02 11.41 -3.60
C LEU A 158 -16.01 12.68 -2.72
N PHE A 159 -14.91 12.94 -2.01
CA PHE A 159 -14.79 14.14 -1.18
C PHE A 159 -14.62 15.42 -1.99
N LEU A 160 -14.11 15.35 -3.22
CA LEU A 160 -14.11 16.50 -4.14
C LEU A 160 -15.53 16.86 -4.57
N LEU A 161 -16.37 15.85 -4.89
CA LEU A 161 -17.77 16.05 -5.21
C LEU A 161 -18.55 16.63 -4.02
N LEU A 162 -18.37 16.05 -2.82
CA LEU A 162 -18.93 16.63 -1.58
C LEU A 162 -18.45 18.07 -1.33
N GLY A 163 -17.22 18.37 -1.76
CA GLY A 163 -16.60 19.69 -1.74
C GLY A 163 -17.40 20.79 -2.46
N VAL A 164 -18.21 20.43 -3.46
CA VAL A 164 -19.06 21.36 -4.22
C VAL A 164 -20.14 21.98 -3.33
N TRP A 165 -20.68 21.22 -2.38
CA TRP A 165 -21.71 21.71 -1.45
C TRP A 165 -21.11 22.26 -0.15
N GLN A 166 -20.02 21.64 0.32
CA GLN A 166 -19.33 22.08 1.52
C GLN A 166 -17.82 22.07 1.26
N PRO A 167 -17.20 23.24 1.07
CA PRO A 167 -15.79 23.30 0.73
C PRO A 167 -14.91 22.74 1.86
N LEU A 168 -13.82 22.05 1.47
CA LEU A 168 -12.82 21.50 2.41
C LEU A 168 -13.41 20.51 3.45
N VAL A 169 -14.51 19.81 3.14
CA VAL A 169 -15.12 18.80 4.03
C VAL A 169 -14.10 17.82 4.57
N TRP A 170 -13.29 17.23 3.69
CA TRP A 170 -12.25 16.29 4.08
C TRP A 170 -11.27 16.90 5.09
N CYS A 171 -10.66 18.03 4.73
CA CYS A 171 -9.63 18.70 5.54
C CYS A 171 -10.12 19.13 6.94
N PHE A 172 -11.40 19.48 7.07
CA PHE A 172 -11.98 19.94 8.35
C PHE A 172 -12.65 18.84 9.17
N HIS A 173 -13.22 17.81 8.53
CA HIS A 173 -14.06 16.83 9.22
C HIS A 173 -13.49 15.42 9.22
N PHE A 174 -12.69 15.00 8.25
CA PHE A 174 -12.25 13.60 8.13
C PHE A 174 -10.73 13.41 8.17
N CYS A 175 -9.96 14.44 7.83
CA CYS A 175 -8.50 14.33 7.65
C CYS A 175 -7.77 14.10 9.00
N PRO A 176 -7.19 12.90 9.23
CA PRO A 176 -6.47 12.60 10.47
C PRO A 176 -5.15 13.40 10.57
N LEU A 177 -4.49 13.64 9.43
CA LEU A 177 -3.26 14.45 9.37
C LEU A 177 -3.52 15.90 9.81
N GLY A 178 -4.67 16.46 9.45
CA GLY A 178 -5.07 17.79 9.88
C GLY A 178 -5.30 17.87 11.39
N TYR A 179 -5.83 16.81 12.00
CA TYR A 179 -6.02 16.71 13.45
C TYR A 179 -4.68 16.60 14.19
N LEU A 180 -3.74 15.80 13.67
CA LEU A 180 -2.38 15.73 14.21
C LEU A 180 -1.73 17.11 14.32
N PHE A 181 -1.82 17.93 13.27
CA PHE A 181 -1.29 19.31 13.32
C PHE A 181 -2.03 20.23 14.31
N ASP A 182 -3.32 20.02 14.55
CA ASP A 182 -4.06 20.78 15.56
C ASP A 182 -3.71 20.38 17.00
N LEU A 183 -3.30 19.11 17.21
CA LEU A 183 -2.78 18.61 18.48
C LEU A 183 -1.38 19.16 18.78
N CYS A 184 -0.49 19.14 17.79
CA CYS A 184 0.90 19.58 17.97
C CYS A 184 1.06 21.09 18.10
N HIS A 185 0.07 21.88 17.65
CA HIS A 185 0.18 23.33 17.62
C HIS A 185 0.16 23.94 19.03
N VAL A 186 1.32 24.48 19.44
CA VAL A 186 1.51 25.10 20.75
C VAL A 186 0.95 26.52 20.71
N ARG A 187 -0.35 26.69 21.01
CA ARG A 187 -0.90 28.00 21.38
C ARG A 187 -1.32 27.98 22.85
N ALA A 188 -0.90 29.03 23.57
CA ALA A 188 -1.27 29.29 24.96
C ALA A 188 -2.79 29.18 25.18
N ALA A 189 -3.16 28.48 26.26
CA ALA A 189 -4.52 28.22 26.74
C ALA A 189 -5.47 27.63 25.67
N HIS A 190 -5.52 26.30 25.58
CA HIS A 190 -6.68 25.64 24.96
C HIS A 190 -7.89 25.87 25.87
N PRO A 191 -9.01 26.43 25.38
CA PRO A 191 -10.21 26.60 26.20
C PRO A 191 -10.78 25.23 26.62
N ALA A 192 -11.43 25.14 27.78
CA ALA A 192 -11.92 23.89 28.37
C ALA A 192 -12.75 23.04 27.38
N TRP A 193 -13.64 23.65 26.59
CA TRP A 193 -14.44 22.96 25.57
C TRP A 193 -13.61 22.26 24.48
N LYS A 194 -12.40 22.75 24.21
CA LYS A 194 -11.44 22.14 23.27
C LYS A 194 -10.76 20.93 23.92
N GLN A 195 -10.54 20.96 25.23
CA GLN A 195 -10.00 19.84 26.01
C GLN A 195 -11.02 18.70 26.12
N ASP A 196 -12.30 19.01 26.37
CA ASP A 196 -13.37 18.00 26.41
C ASP A 196 -13.54 17.29 25.07
N ARG A 197 -13.43 18.03 23.97
CA ARG A 197 -13.46 17.44 22.63
C ARG A 197 -12.29 16.49 22.40
N VAL A 198 -11.06 16.89 22.73
CA VAL A 198 -9.88 16.04 22.55
C VAL A 198 -10.00 14.77 23.37
N ARG A 199 -10.46 14.87 24.63
CA ARG A 199 -10.75 13.70 25.49
C ARG A 199 -11.79 12.78 24.88
N ARG A 200 -12.90 13.32 24.38
CA ARG A 200 -13.94 12.52 23.71
C ARG A 200 -13.42 11.84 22.46
N ASP A 201 -12.72 12.57 21.59
CA ASP A 201 -12.15 12.03 20.35
C ASP A 201 -11.13 10.92 20.65
N PHE A 202 -10.33 11.08 21.71
CA PHE A 202 -9.40 10.06 22.22
C PHE A 202 -10.14 8.80 22.69
N ILE A 203 -11.10 8.95 23.62
CA ILE A 203 -11.85 7.82 24.19
C ILE A 203 -12.63 7.09 23.08
N THR A 204 -13.37 7.82 22.26
CA THR A 204 -14.16 7.24 21.16
C THR A 204 -13.27 6.57 20.12
N GLY A 205 -12.16 7.20 19.73
CA GLY A 205 -11.23 6.61 18.78
C GLY A 205 -10.55 5.36 19.30
N LEU A 206 -10.22 5.29 20.59
CA LEU A 206 -9.65 4.09 21.22
C LEU A 206 -10.68 2.96 21.33
N LEU A 207 -11.89 3.27 21.80
CA LEU A 207 -12.99 2.31 21.95
C LEU A 207 -13.47 1.74 20.61
N LEU A 208 -13.39 2.50 19.52
CA LEU A 208 -13.72 1.99 18.19
C LEU A 208 -12.52 1.32 17.52
N GLY A 209 -11.33 1.90 17.67
CA GLY A 209 -10.14 1.49 16.93
C GLY A 209 -9.52 0.19 17.44
N ALA A 210 -9.38 0.02 18.75
CA ALA A 210 -8.73 -1.16 19.31
C ALA A 210 -9.53 -2.45 19.07
N PRO A 211 -10.85 -2.52 19.36
CA PRO A 211 -11.62 -3.72 19.08
C PRO A 211 -11.66 -4.03 17.59
N LEU A 212 -11.80 -3.02 16.73
CA LEU A 212 -11.81 -3.21 15.28
C LEU A 212 -10.47 -3.73 14.75
N ALA A 213 -9.35 -3.27 15.30
CA ALA A 213 -8.03 -3.76 14.91
C ALA A 213 -7.79 -5.22 15.36
N LEU A 214 -8.20 -5.57 16.58
CA LEU A 214 -8.12 -6.94 17.10
C LEU A 214 -9.01 -7.89 16.29
N THR A 215 -10.28 -7.54 16.10
CA THR A 215 -11.20 -8.37 15.31
C THR A 215 -10.74 -8.48 13.87
N ALA A 216 -10.27 -7.40 13.23
CA ALA A 216 -9.77 -7.46 11.86
C ALA A 216 -8.51 -8.33 11.70
N ARG A 217 -7.68 -8.47 12.74
CA ARG A 217 -6.50 -9.35 12.74
C ARG A 217 -6.91 -10.82 12.80
N GLU A 218 -7.97 -11.14 13.54
CA GLU A 218 -8.43 -12.52 13.78
C GLU A 218 -9.58 -12.96 12.85
N TRP A 219 -10.22 -12.04 12.12
CA TRP A 219 -11.38 -12.33 11.30
C TRP A 219 -11.05 -13.12 10.03
N ALA A 220 -11.38 -14.41 10.06
CA ALA A 220 -11.36 -15.30 8.89
C ALA A 220 -12.26 -14.77 7.74
N PRO A 221 -11.96 -15.13 6.48
CA PRO A 221 -12.76 -14.70 5.33
C PRO A 221 -14.24 -15.12 5.49
N LEU A 222 -15.16 -14.21 5.14
CA LEU A 222 -16.61 -14.46 5.18
C LEU A 222 -17.10 -15.52 4.17
N ALA A 223 -16.26 -15.88 3.19
CA ALA A 223 -16.57 -16.88 2.19
C ALA A 223 -15.97 -18.23 2.61
N GLY A 224 -16.78 -19.28 2.70
CA GLY A 224 -16.41 -20.66 3.05
C GLY A 224 -15.47 -21.37 2.06
N SER A 225 -14.42 -20.69 1.65
CA SER A 225 -13.27 -21.22 0.91
C SER A 225 -12.30 -21.84 1.90
N GLU A 226 -11.66 -22.93 1.50
CA GLU A 226 -10.40 -23.41 2.10
C GLU A 226 -9.48 -22.21 2.40
N ALA A 227 -8.74 -22.29 3.52
CA ALA A 227 -7.89 -21.21 4.00
C ALA A 227 -7.11 -20.59 2.82
N PRO A 228 -7.29 -19.28 2.53
CA PRO A 228 -6.72 -18.70 1.33
C PRO A 228 -5.20 -18.86 1.40
N PRO A 229 -4.55 -19.32 0.30
CA PRO A 229 -3.11 -19.53 0.30
C PRO A 229 -2.40 -18.25 0.71
N ILE A 230 -1.31 -18.41 1.46
CA ILE A 230 -0.46 -17.30 1.88
C ILE A 230 -0.13 -16.47 0.64
N PRO A 231 -0.35 -15.15 0.69
CA PRO A 231 -0.16 -14.31 -0.49
C PRO A 231 1.32 -14.15 -0.82
N VAL A 232 1.64 -14.21 -2.11
CA VAL A 232 3.00 -13.89 -2.58
C VAL A 232 3.19 -12.38 -2.49
N LEU A 233 4.09 -11.93 -1.61
CA LEU A 233 4.34 -10.50 -1.40
C LEU A 233 5.50 -9.98 -2.27
N PRO A 234 5.55 -8.67 -2.54
CA PRO A 234 6.67 -8.08 -3.29
C PRO A 234 8.04 -8.38 -2.65
N PRO A 235 9.12 -8.45 -3.45
CA PRO A 235 10.46 -8.67 -2.93
C PRO A 235 10.85 -7.57 -1.93
N GLY A 236 11.28 -7.97 -0.74
CA GLY A 236 11.62 -7.07 0.36
C GLY A 236 10.47 -6.75 1.31
N ALA A 237 9.30 -7.37 1.15
CA ALA A 237 8.19 -7.24 2.08
C ALA A 237 8.48 -7.91 3.43
N GLY A 238 9.28 -8.98 3.45
CA GLY A 238 9.52 -9.79 4.64
C GLY A 238 8.28 -10.59 5.01
N ASP A 239 7.85 -10.51 6.26
CA ASP A 239 6.69 -11.24 6.76
C ASP A 239 5.34 -10.54 6.44
N PRO A 240 4.25 -11.31 6.19
CA PRO A 240 2.94 -10.74 5.88
C PRO A 240 2.32 -9.86 6.97
N GLU A 241 2.61 -10.13 8.24
CA GLU A 241 2.08 -9.35 9.37
C GLU A 241 2.71 -7.96 9.46
N ARG A 242 4.03 -7.87 9.36
CA ARG A 242 4.81 -6.63 9.27
C ARG A 242 4.45 -5.86 8.02
N PHE A 243 4.30 -6.54 6.89
CA PHE A 243 3.83 -5.87 5.68
C PHE A 243 2.46 -5.24 5.92
N ALA A 244 1.55 -5.95 6.57
CA ALA A 244 0.24 -5.44 6.94
C ALA A 244 0.28 -4.28 7.95
N ALA A 245 1.24 -4.30 8.87
CA ALA A 245 1.47 -3.25 9.86
C ALA A 245 1.98 -1.94 9.24
N LEU A 246 2.77 -2.02 8.17
CA LEU A 246 3.48 -0.88 7.59
C LEU A 246 2.87 -0.38 6.27
N CYS A 247 2.07 -1.18 5.58
CA CYS A 247 1.56 -0.81 4.25
C CYS A 247 0.47 0.27 4.34
N THR A 248 0.76 1.45 3.80
CA THR A 248 -0.19 2.58 3.73
C THR A 248 -1.24 2.43 2.62
N ARG A 249 -1.15 1.36 1.83
CA ARG A 249 -2.00 1.12 0.65
C ARG A 249 -1.96 2.31 -0.32
N CYS A 250 -0.78 2.91 -0.50
CA CYS A 250 -0.58 4.03 -1.42
C CYS A 250 -0.50 3.61 -2.90
N TYR A 251 -0.29 2.32 -3.16
CA TYR A 251 -0.17 1.69 -4.48
C TYR A 251 0.97 2.20 -5.36
N ALA A 252 1.97 2.87 -4.78
CA ALA A 252 3.19 3.24 -5.50
C ALA A 252 3.90 2.01 -6.09
N CYS A 253 3.93 0.88 -5.36
CA CYS A 253 4.52 -0.37 -5.84
C CYS A 253 3.73 -1.03 -6.99
N VAL A 254 2.40 -0.86 -7.03
CA VAL A 254 1.56 -1.36 -8.13
C VAL A 254 1.86 -0.58 -9.40
N GLU A 255 1.94 0.75 -9.29
CA GLU A 255 2.23 1.64 -10.42
C GLU A 255 3.66 1.46 -10.95
N ALA A 256 4.64 1.25 -10.06
CA ALA A 256 6.03 1.06 -10.44
C ALA A 256 6.34 -0.34 -11.00
N CYS A 257 5.37 -1.27 -11.05
CA CYS A 257 5.62 -2.62 -11.52
C CYS A 257 5.52 -2.71 -13.05
N PRO A 258 6.63 -2.96 -13.79
CA PRO A 258 6.59 -2.98 -15.25
C PRO A 258 5.78 -4.16 -15.80
N THR A 259 5.88 -5.34 -15.18
CA THR A 259 5.14 -6.55 -15.56
C THR A 259 3.69 -6.55 -15.08
N ARG A 260 3.30 -5.58 -14.23
CA ARG A 260 1.97 -5.50 -13.60
C ARG A 260 1.55 -6.79 -12.86
N VAL A 261 2.53 -7.55 -12.37
CA VAL A 261 2.29 -8.74 -11.53
C VAL A 261 1.73 -8.34 -10.16
N ILE A 262 2.08 -7.16 -9.65
CA ILE A 262 1.57 -6.65 -8.37
C ILE A 262 0.15 -6.09 -8.57
N LYS A 263 -0.84 -6.70 -7.92
CA LYS A 263 -2.25 -6.31 -8.00
C LYS A 263 -2.86 -6.12 -6.62
N VAL A 264 -3.99 -5.42 -6.57
CA VAL A 264 -4.78 -5.29 -5.33
C VAL A 264 -5.88 -6.34 -5.36
N ARG A 265 -5.86 -7.30 -4.45
CA ARG A 265 -6.94 -8.30 -4.38
C ARG A 265 -8.20 -7.75 -3.73
N SER A 266 -9.32 -8.40 -4.07
CA SER A 266 -10.63 -8.15 -3.47
C SER A 266 -10.58 -8.35 -1.95
N PRO A 267 -11.20 -7.45 -1.14
CA PRO A 267 -11.32 -7.65 0.30
C PRO A 267 -12.11 -8.91 0.65
N LEU A 268 -13.01 -9.38 -0.23
CA LEU A 268 -13.83 -10.58 -0.01
C LEU A 268 -13.01 -11.88 -0.06
N GLN A 269 -11.83 -11.84 -0.69
CA GLN A 269 -10.96 -13.00 -0.86
C GLN A 269 -9.86 -13.07 0.21
N ARG A 270 -9.94 -12.23 1.25
CA ARG A 270 -8.92 -12.13 2.30
C ARG A 270 -9.55 -11.91 3.67
N ILE A 271 -8.77 -12.17 4.70
CA ILE A 271 -9.00 -11.68 6.06
C ILE A 271 -9.08 -10.15 6.01
N LEU A 272 -9.95 -9.54 6.82
CA LEU A 272 -10.08 -8.07 6.93
C LEU A 272 -8.72 -7.37 7.13
N GLY A 273 -7.81 -8.04 7.85
CA GLY A 273 -6.42 -7.66 8.04
C GLY A 273 -5.63 -7.38 6.75
N HIS A 274 -5.92 -8.09 5.66
CA HIS A 274 -5.21 -7.93 4.39
C HIS A 274 -6.02 -7.21 3.31
N CYS A 275 -7.14 -6.60 3.68
CA CYS A 275 -7.95 -5.83 2.74
C CYS A 275 -7.11 -4.75 2.03
N PHE A 276 -7.26 -4.70 0.71
CA PHE A 276 -6.62 -3.72 -0.15
C PHE A 276 -5.08 -3.74 -0.12
N HIS A 277 -4.46 -4.81 0.40
CA HIS A 277 -3.02 -4.97 0.25
C HIS A 277 -2.65 -5.39 -1.17
N PRO A 278 -1.58 -4.79 -1.73
CA PRO A 278 -1.02 -5.31 -2.96
C PRO A 278 -0.28 -6.62 -2.70
N ASP A 279 -0.46 -7.59 -3.58
CA ASP A 279 0.25 -8.87 -3.65
C ASP A 279 0.52 -9.25 -5.11
N LEU A 280 1.29 -10.32 -5.34
CA LEU A 280 1.58 -10.80 -6.68
C LEU A 280 0.45 -11.72 -7.16
N ASP A 281 0.01 -11.46 -8.39
CA ASP A 281 -0.89 -12.32 -9.14
C ASP A 281 -0.13 -12.93 -10.32
N THR A 282 0.35 -14.14 -10.09
CA THR A 282 1.20 -14.93 -11.00
C THR A 282 0.41 -15.68 -12.08
N SER A 283 -0.90 -15.41 -12.23
CA SER A 283 -1.77 -16.12 -13.18
C SER A 283 -1.49 -15.78 -14.65
N ARG A 284 -0.99 -14.57 -14.93
CA ARG A 284 -0.75 -14.05 -16.29
C ARG A 284 0.58 -13.33 -16.47
N SER A 285 1.32 -13.09 -15.39
CA SER A 285 2.57 -12.33 -15.40
C SER A 285 3.42 -12.79 -14.23
N TYR A 286 4.68 -12.38 -14.16
CA TYR A 286 5.60 -12.81 -13.11
C TYR A 286 6.52 -11.67 -12.65
N CYS A 287 7.25 -11.94 -11.57
CA CYS A 287 8.27 -11.03 -11.04
C CYS A 287 9.60 -11.25 -11.77
N GLU A 288 9.96 -10.30 -12.65
CA GLU A 288 11.19 -10.35 -13.46
C GLU A 288 12.46 -10.42 -12.61
N GLU A 289 13.46 -11.23 -12.94
CA GLU A 289 14.66 -11.48 -12.10
C GLU A 289 15.36 -10.18 -11.65
N TYR A 290 15.77 -9.34 -12.60
CA TYR A 290 16.60 -8.15 -12.34
C TYR A 290 15.81 -6.89 -11.93
N CYS A 291 14.48 -6.95 -11.77
CA CYS A 291 13.67 -5.76 -11.51
C CYS A 291 13.51 -5.42 -10.02
N THR A 292 14.05 -4.30 -9.54
CA THR A 292 13.88 -3.86 -8.13
C THR A 292 12.96 -2.64 -7.94
N GLN A 293 12.19 -2.25 -8.96
CA GLN A 293 11.48 -0.96 -8.97
C GLN A 293 10.48 -0.81 -7.79
N CYS A 294 9.73 -1.84 -7.44
CA CYS A 294 8.73 -1.77 -6.36
C CYS A 294 9.35 -1.51 -4.97
N SER A 295 10.58 -1.97 -4.72
CA SER A 295 11.28 -1.76 -3.45
C SER A 295 11.86 -0.36 -3.31
N GLN A 296 12.10 0.33 -4.43
CA GLN A 296 12.63 1.69 -4.43
C GLN A 296 11.58 2.77 -4.16
N VAL A 297 10.31 2.47 -4.41
CA VAL A 297 9.20 3.44 -4.33
C VAL A 297 8.41 3.39 -3.02
N CYS A 298 8.63 2.39 -2.15
CA CYS A 298 7.85 2.22 -0.94
C CYS A 298 8.16 3.30 0.12
N PRO A 299 7.23 4.21 0.44
CA PRO A 299 7.49 5.30 1.38
C PRO A 299 7.52 4.83 2.83
N SER A 300 6.70 3.83 3.17
CA SER A 300 6.51 3.37 4.54
C SER A 300 7.58 2.41 5.04
N GLY A 301 8.39 1.85 4.13
CA GLY A 301 9.32 0.76 4.47
C GLY A 301 8.64 -0.59 4.64
N ALA A 302 7.36 -0.72 4.24
CA ALA A 302 6.68 -2.02 4.16
C ALA A 302 7.43 -2.96 3.21
N ILE A 303 7.91 -2.43 2.08
CA ILE A 303 8.88 -3.07 1.21
C ILE A 303 10.23 -2.39 1.46
N ARG A 304 11.22 -3.15 1.93
CA ARG A 304 12.59 -2.64 2.10
C ARG A 304 13.27 -2.54 0.72
N PRO A 305 14.13 -1.54 0.48
CA PRO A 305 14.99 -1.52 -0.70
C PRO A 305 15.81 -2.81 -0.77
N VAL A 306 15.81 -3.44 -1.94
CA VAL A 306 16.66 -4.59 -2.26
C VAL A 306 17.53 -4.24 -3.45
N SER A 307 18.78 -4.71 -3.44
CA SER A 307 19.65 -4.66 -4.62
C SER A 307 19.23 -5.74 -5.62
N GLU A 308 19.68 -5.64 -6.88
CA GLU A 308 19.40 -6.66 -7.89
C GLU A 308 20.01 -8.01 -7.49
N ASP A 309 21.26 -7.99 -7.00
CA ASP A 309 21.94 -9.19 -6.52
C ASP A 309 21.20 -9.81 -5.33
N GLU A 310 20.83 -9.01 -4.33
CA GLU A 310 20.05 -9.50 -3.20
C GLU A 310 18.71 -10.09 -3.63
N LYS A 311 18.03 -9.47 -4.60
CA LYS A 311 16.76 -9.94 -5.12
C LYS A 311 16.90 -11.32 -5.78
N ARG A 312 17.98 -11.56 -6.52
CA ARG A 312 18.23 -12.84 -7.19
C ARG A 312 18.35 -14.02 -6.23
N HIS A 313 18.71 -13.75 -4.98
CA HIS A 313 18.80 -14.75 -3.92
C HIS A 313 17.62 -14.68 -2.95
N LEU A 314 16.63 -13.82 -3.19
CA LEU A 314 15.50 -13.64 -2.30
C LEU A 314 14.33 -14.54 -2.70
N GLN A 315 13.88 -15.34 -1.75
CA GLN A 315 12.69 -16.16 -1.88
C GLN A 315 11.44 -15.38 -1.48
N ILE A 316 10.49 -15.24 -2.39
CA ILE A 316 9.21 -14.54 -2.15
C ILE A 316 8.01 -15.48 -2.06
N GLY A 317 8.18 -16.74 -2.49
CA GLY A 317 7.16 -17.77 -2.57
C GLY A 317 7.77 -19.12 -2.95
N HIS A 318 6.95 -20.16 -3.05
CA HIS A 318 7.32 -21.44 -3.63
C HIS A 318 6.31 -21.86 -4.70
N ALA A 319 6.80 -22.49 -5.75
CA ALA A 319 5.96 -23.14 -6.74
C ALA A 319 5.68 -24.59 -6.34
N LYS A 320 4.43 -25.05 -6.53
CA LYS A 320 4.03 -26.44 -6.32
C LYS A 320 3.30 -26.96 -7.55
N VAL A 321 3.71 -28.14 -8.02
CA VAL A 321 3.03 -28.86 -9.11
C VAL A 321 1.82 -29.61 -8.56
N ARG A 322 0.66 -29.37 -9.17
CA ARG A 322 -0.57 -30.14 -9.04
C ARG A 322 -0.54 -31.23 -10.09
N ARG A 323 -0.25 -32.46 -9.66
CA ARG A 323 -0.02 -33.59 -10.56
C ARG A 323 -1.26 -33.88 -11.40
N GLU A 324 -2.43 -33.79 -10.80
CA GLU A 324 -3.73 -34.00 -11.42
C GLU A 324 -4.08 -33.00 -12.54
N ALA A 325 -3.44 -31.83 -12.55
CA ALA A 325 -3.64 -30.79 -13.55
C ALA A 325 -2.51 -30.73 -14.59
N CYS A 326 -1.41 -31.44 -14.37
CA CYS A 326 -0.20 -31.35 -15.17
C CYS A 326 -0.25 -32.30 -16.36
N LEU A 327 0.02 -31.76 -17.56
CA LEU A 327 0.03 -32.53 -18.81
C LEU A 327 1.06 -33.68 -18.78
N ALA A 328 2.23 -33.47 -18.16
CA ALA A 328 3.26 -34.49 -18.04
C ALA A 328 2.95 -35.58 -17.00
N TRP A 329 2.29 -35.20 -15.88
CA TRP A 329 1.96 -36.16 -14.82
C TRP A 329 0.67 -36.94 -15.10
N GLU A 330 -0.40 -36.25 -15.52
CA GLU A 330 -1.74 -36.84 -15.69
C GLU A 330 -1.95 -37.37 -17.11
N ASP A 331 -1.51 -36.63 -18.14
CA ASP A 331 -1.82 -36.95 -19.53
C ASP A 331 -0.69 -37.70 -20.27
N GLY A 332 0.48 -37.82 -19.64
CA GLY A 332 1.67 -38.45 -20.25
C GLY A 332 2.23 -37.68 -21.44
N GLU A 333 1.97 -36.36 -21.54
CA GLU A 333 2.51 -35.52 -22.61
C GLU A 333 3.92 -35.03 -22.28
N HIS A 334 4.79 -34.92 -23.30
CA HIS A 334 6.15 -34.38 -23.14
C HIS A 334 6.13 -32.84 -23.04
N CYS A 335 5.83 -32.33 -21.85
CA CYS A 335 5.68 -30.89 -21.57
C CYS A 335 6.79 -30.37 -20.64
N MET A 336 7.66 -29.50 -21.18
CA MET A 336 8.83 -28.94 -20.48
C MET A 336 8.72 -27.43 -20.17
N VAL A 337 7.55 -26.83 -20.44
CA VAL A 337 7.37 -25.36 -20.42
C VAL A 337 7.78 -24.74 -19.08
N CYS A 338 7.41 -25.34 -17.96
CA CYS A 338 7.75 -24.76 -16.66
C CYS A 338 9.27 -24.69 -16.41
N GLN A 339 10.03 -25.68 -16.87
CA GLN A 339 11.48 -25.77 -16.75
C GLN A 339 12.18 -24.80 -17.68
N GLU A 340 11.75 -24.72 -18.96
CA GLU A 340 12.30 -23.78 -19.94
C GLU A 340 12.13 -22.32 -19.51
N TYR A 341 11.01 -21.98 -18.89
CA TYR A 341 10.72 -20.64 -18.42
C TYR A 341 11.20 -20.36 -16.99
N CYS A 342 11.83 -21.32 -16.30
CA CYS A 342 12.36 -21.08 -14.96
C CYS A 342 13.73 -20.38 -15.05
N PRO A 343 13.84 -19.06 -14.73
CA PRO A 343 15.13 -18.37 -14.84
C PRO A 343 16.16 -18.83 -13.80
N TYR A 344 15.71 -19.52 -12.75
CA TYR A 344 16.56 -19.98 -11.64
C TYR A 344 16.88 -21.48 -11.71
N ALA A 345 16.45 -22.19 -12.77
CA ALA A 345 16.62 -23.65 -12.90
C ALA A 345 16.10 -24.48 -11.69
N ALA A 346 15.06 -24.00 -11.01
CA ALA A 346 14.51 -24.64 -9.82
C ALA A 346 13.58 -25.83 -10.10
N ILE A 347 13.48 -26.30 -11.34
CA ILE A 347 12.57 -27.37 -11.77
C ILE A 347 13.42 -28.48 -12.37
N MET A 348 13.37 -29.65 -11.74
CA MET A 348 14.11 -30.85 -12.11
C MET A 348 13.19 -31.89 -12.72
N ASP A 349 13.79 -32.78 -13.52
CA ASP A 349 13.10 -33.90 -14.15
C ASP A 349 13.14 -35.14 -13.25
N ASP A 350 11.96 -35.57 -12.80
CA ASP A 350 11.76 -36.91 -12.28
C ASP A 350 11.48 -37.83 -13.47
N MET A 351 12.51 -38.59 -13.87
CA MET A 351 12.42 -39.54 -14.98
C MET A 351 11.59 -40.74 -14.54
N ALA A 352 10.32 -40.74 -14.91
CA ALA A 352 9.42 -41.85 -14.63
C ALA A 352 9.81 -43.10 -15.45
N PRO A 353 9.35 -44.30 -15.05
CA PRO A 353 9.71 -45.56 -15.73
C PRO A 353 9.32 -45.62 -17.21
N ASP A 354 8.39 -44.76 -17.65
CA ASP A 354 7.96 -44.59 -19.04
C ASP A 354 8.92 -43.71 -19.86
N GLY A 355 9.97 -43.16 -19.24
CA GLY A 355 10.96 -42.29 -19.88
C GLY A 355 10.49 -40.85 -20.10
N LEU A 356 9.31 -40.47 -19.60
CA LEU A 356 8.79 -39.11 -19.70
C LEU A 356 9.34 -38.24 -18.56
N PRO A 357 9.88 -37.05 -18.86
CA PRO A 357 10.32 -36.10 -17.85
C PRO A 357 9.11 -35.50 -17.13
N ARG A 358 9.08 -35.61 -15.80
CA ARG A 358 8.01 -35.05 -14.98
C ARG A 358 8.55 -33.96 -14.06
N PRO A 359 7.97 -32.75 -14.08
CA PRO A 359 8.55 -31.62 -13.36
C PRO A 359 8.36 -31.77 -11.85
N VAL A 360 9.46 -31.60 -11.13
CA VAL A 360 9.51 -31.49 -9.66
C VAL A 360 10.24 -30.20 -9.30
N VAL A 361 9.62 -29.38 -8.43
CA VAL A 361 10.20 -28.10 -8.00
C VAL A 361 11.11 -28.35 -6.81
N ASP A 362 12.35 -27.86 -6.87
CA ASP A 362 13.22 -27.74 -5.72
C ASP A 362 12.84 -26.49 -4.91
N PRO A 363 12.33 -26.64 -3.67
CA PRO A 363 11.94 -25.50 -2.85
C PRO A 363 13.12 -24.61 -2.45
N ASP A 364 14.33 -25.15 -2.30
CA ASP A 364 15.50 -24.42 -1.82
C ASP A 364 16.10 -23.51 -2.90
N ILE A 365 15.87 -23.84 -4.17
CA ILE A 365 16.26 -23.03 -5.33
C ILE A 365 15.09 -22.10 -5.78
N CYS A 366 13.84 -22.54 -5.61
CA CYS A 366 12.69 -21.80 -6.12
C CYS A 366 12.52 -20.41 -5.47
N ARG A 367 12.67 -19.33 -6.24
CA ARG A 367 12.44 -17.96 -5.74
C ARG A 367 10.96 -17.58 -5.60
N GLY A 368 10.04 -18.34 -6.19
CA GLY A 368 8.60 -18.01 -6.20
C GLY A 368 8.22 -16.83 -7.10
N CYS A 369 8.95 -16.59 -8.19
CA CYS A 369 8.72 -15.45 -9.07
C CYS A 369 7.42 -15.54 -9.90
N GLY A 370 6.90 -16.75 -10.16
CA GLY A 370 5.68 -16.98 -10.92
C GLY A 370 5.83 -17.27 -12.41
N ALA A 371 7.04 -17.24 -12.98
CA ALA A 371 7.25 -17.45 -14.42
C ALA A 371 6.65 -18.77 -14.91
N CYS A 372 6.95 -19.86 -14.21
CA CYS A 372 6.43 -21.19 -14.52
C CYS A 372 4.89 -21.28 -14.46
N GLN A 373 4.22 -20.55 -13.56
CA GLN A 373 2.76 -20.54 -13.44
C GLN A 373 2.11 -19.72 -14.55
N ALA A 374 2.68 -18.56 -14.88
CA ALA A 374 2.17 -17.68 -15.91
C ALA A 374 2.13 -18.41 -17.28
N GLU A 375 3.23 -19.10 -17.61
CA GLU A 375 3.43 -19.76 -18.90
C GLU A 375 2.87 -21.18 -18.98
N CYS A 376 2.45 -21.77 -17.85
CA CYS A 376 1.92 -23.12 -17.84
C CYS A 376 0.71 -23.28 -18.80
N PRO A 377 0.77 -24.20 -19.78
CA PRO A 377 -0.27 -24.35 -20.81
C PRO A 377 -1.50 -25.12 -20.32
N ALA A 378 -1.44 -25.74 -19.14
CA ALA A 378 -2.54 -26.52 -18.60
C ALA A 378 -3.77 -25.64 -18.33
N ILE A 379 -4.92 -26.08 -18.84
CA ILE A 379 -6.22 -25.40 -18.69
C ILE A 379 -7.33 -26.28 -18.12
N ARG A 380 -7.24 -27.61 -18.23
CA ARG A 380 -8.32 -28.55 -17.90
C ARG A 380 -8.80 -28.42 -16.45
N GLN A 381 -7.86 -28.38 -15.50
CA GLN A 381 -8.12 -28.22 -14.07
C GLN A 381 -7.51 -26.93 -13.50
N GLY A 382 -7.33 -25.93 -14.37
CA GLY A 382 -6.52 -24.72 -14.11
C GLY A 382 -5.02 -24.95 -14.37
N LYS A 383 -4.21 -23.96 -13.97
CA LYS A 383 -2.75 -24.03 -14.11
C LYS A 383 -2.20 -25.18 -13.26
N ALA A 384 -1.30 -25.96 -13.84
CA ALA A 384 -0.71 -27.14 -13.21
C ALA A 384 0.35 -26.83 -12.15
N ILE A 385 0.98 -25.65 -12.22
CA ILE A 385 1.95 -25.20 -11.23
C ILE A 385 1.44 -23.90 -10.61
N ILE A 386 1.40 -23.85 -9.29
CA ILE A 386 0.84 -22.71 -8.53
C ILE A 386 1.88 -22.21 -7.55
N VAL A 387 2.07 -20.90 -7.51
CA VAL A 387 2.94 -20.23 -6.54
C VAL A 387 2.14 -19.79 -5.32
N THR A 388 2.64 -20.14 -4.14
CA THR A 388 2.14 -19.70 -2.84
C THR A 388 3.19 -18.84 -2.14
N GLY A 389 2.74 -17.88 -1.35
CA GLY A 389 3.63 -17.04 -0.54
C GLY A 389 4.24 -17.77 0.64
N LEU A 390 5.14 -17.07 1.33
CA LEU A 390 5.86 -17.54 2.52
C LEU A 390 5.42 -16.78 3.76
N ASP A 391 5.54 -17.42 4.92
CA ASP A 391 5.40 -16.74 6.22
C ASP A 391 6.51 -15.71 6.45
N ASN A 392 7.70 -15.97 5.91
CA ASN A 392 8.80 -15.01 5.91
C ASN A 392 9.65 -15.17 4.64
N GLN A 393 10.04 -14.06 4.03
CA GLN A 393 10.95 -14.06 2.88
C GLN A 393 12.38 -14.35 3.36
N THR A 394 12.96 -15.42 2.83
CA THR A 394 14.31 -15.91 3.18
C THR A 394 15.26 -15.79 2.00
N GLN A 395 16.55 -16.08 2.24
CA GLN A 395 17.49 -16.32 1.16
C GLN A 395 17.35 -17.74 0.65
N ALA A 396 17.46 -17.91 -0.65
CA ALA A 396 17.38 -19.18 -1.35
C ALA A 396 18.76 -19.54 -1.94
N ILE A 397 19.02 -20.83 -2.14
CA ILE A 397 20.33 -21.37 -2.54
C ILE A 397 20.51 -21.21 -4.06
N ASP A 398 21.74 -21.03 -4.52
CA ASP A 398 22.04 -21.04 -5.96
C ASP A 398 22.04 -22.47 -6.51
N ALA A 399 21.54 -22.61 -7.75
CA ALA A 399 21.41 -23.89 -8.44
C ALA A 399 22.76 -24.51 -8.82
#